data_AF-A0A101UGF2-F1
#
_entry.id   AF-A0A101UGF2-F1
#
_cell.length_a   1.000
_cell.length_b   1.000
_cell.length_c   1.000
_cell.angle_alpha   90.00
_cell.angle_beta   90.00
_cell.angle_gamma   90.00
#
_symmetry.space_group_name_H-M   'P 1'
#
loop_
_entity.id
_entity.type
_entity.pdbx_description
1 polymer ?
#
loop_
_entity_poly.entity_id
_entity_poly.type
_entity_poly.pdbx_seq_one_letter_code
_entity_poly.pdbx_strand_id
1 'polypeptide(L)'
;MRTAELRRRPPEREHGEHRDRHPDYGRLIRDEATDTVICHVCGRAFRSLGAHVRVHGMTAAEYRREFGLLRARALSARSFAREQSRTRRAGYRASEEAQARFAAGRTMARSGELTRRRRNSARAQADPEELRQVRRESLGAGRRTQSRAADDRTTAALRAGGFSDLGQALQTVYVDRQHSIEDTARVLAVGKGRLRRLLTEYGIGIRPTGQNSAAGRRSRVLLNDRAAAERVGAQDITVWLRERAAEGATLRELAAVTGRSIPWVAARIGPRPC
;
A
#
# COMPACT_ATOMS: atom_id res chain seq x y z
N MET A 1 -64.20 -23.30 14.40
CA MET A 1 -63.13 -23.64 15.37
C MET A 1 -62.19 -24.66 14.76
N ARG A 2 -60.95 -24.29 14.40
CA ARG A 2 -59.84 -25.22 14.11
C ARG A 2 -58.52 -24.48 14.35
N THR A 3 -57.94 -24.70 15.54
CA THR A 3 -56.64 -24.20 15.99
C THR A 3 -55.53 -25.05 15.37
N ALA A 4 -54.64 -24.43 14.60
CA ALA A 4 -53.46 -25.08 14.05
C ALA A 4 -52.31 -24.98 15.06
N GLU A 5 -51.98 -26.11 15.68
CA GLU A 5 -50.86 -26.28 16.61
C GLU A 5 -49.52 -26.08 15.90
N LEU A 6 -48.82 -25.02 16.31
CA LEU A 6 -47.39 -24.82 16.05
C LEU A 6 -46.60 -25.93 16.76
N ARG A 7 -46.22 -26.97 16.01
CA ARG A 7 -45.20 -27.95 16.43
C ARG A 7 -43.85 -27.23 16.59
N ARG A 8 -43.52 -26.86 17.83
CA ARG A 8 -42.19 -26.43 18.24
C ARG A 8 -41.25 -27.63 18.14
N ARG A 9 -40.32 -27.61 17.18
CA ARG A 9 -39.23 -28.58 17.06
C ARG A 9 -38.16 -28.26 18.13
N PRO A 10 -37.76 -29.21 18.99
CA PRO A 10 -36.73 -28.95 20.00
C PRO A 10 -35.35 -28.92 19.32
N PRO A 11 -34.43 -28.03 19.70
CA PRO A 11 -33.05 -28.11 19.25
C PRO A 11 -32.23 -28.92 20.25
N GLU A 12 -32.23 -30.24 20.10
CA GLU A 12 -31.22 -31.10 20.72
C GLU A 12 -30.05 -31.25 19.76
N ARG A 13 -28.99 -30.47 20.01
CA ARG A 13 -27.62 -30.88 19.75
C ARG A 13 -26.78 -30.43 20.93
N GLU A 14 -26.41 -31.42 21.73
CA GLU A 14 -25.41 -31.35 22.79
C GLU A 14 -24.13 -30.74 22.23
N HIS A 15 -23.79 -29.55 22.71
CA HIS A 15 -22.48 -28.95 22.49
C HIS A 15 -21.72 -29.15 23.80
N GLY A 16 -20.63 -29.91 23.71
CA GLY A 16 -19.83 -30.37 24.83
C GLY A 16 -19.40 -29.25 25.78
N GLU A 17 -19.08 -29.68 27.00
CA GLU A 17 -18.57 -28.91 28.13
C GLU A 17 -17.50 -27.89 27.70
N HIS A 18 -17.92 -26.66 27.44
CA HIS A 18 -17.02 -25.51 27.36
C HIS A 18 -17.06 -24.78 28.69
N ARG A 19 -16.23 -25.24 29.64
CA ARG A 19 -15.86 -24.45 30.81
C ARG A 19 -15.29 -23.10 30.33
N ASP A 20 -15.95 -22.02 30.74
CA ASP A 20 -15.45 -20.66 30.93
C ASP A 20 -14.52 -20.09 29.85
N ARG A 21 -15.01 -19.93 28.61
CA ARG A 21 -14.38 -19.02 27.63
C ARG A 21 -15.20 -17.75 27.47
N HIS A 22 -15.34 -17.01 28.55
CA HIS A 22 -15.81 -15.63 28.46
C HIS A 22 -14.74 -14.80 27.75
N PRO A 23 -15.07 -14.05 26.68
CA PRO A 23 -14.11 -13.15 26.07
C PRO A 23 -13.73 -12.01 27.03
N ASP A 24 -12.50 -11.51 26.90
CA ASP A 24 -12.04 -10.32 27.63
C ASP A 24 -12.89 -9.09 27.26
N TYR A 25 -13.06 -8.17 28.21
CA TYR A 25 -13.68 -6.87 27.94
C TYR A 25 -12.95 -6.15 26.79
N GLY A 26 -13.72 -5.53 25.90
CA GLY A 26 -13.22 -4.89 24.68
C GLY A 26 -12.89 -5.86 23.56
N ARG A 27 -13.08 -7.17 23.74
CA ARG A 27 -12.71 -8.19 22.75
C ARG A 27 -13.85 -9.14 22.43
N LEU A 28 -14.36 -9.05 21.21
CA LEU A 28 -15.31 -10.04 20.70
C LEU A 28 -14.59 -11.21 20.02
N ILE A 29 -14.66 -12.41 20.61
CA ILE A 29 -14.12 -13.64 20.03
C ILE A 29 -15.08 -14.22 18.98
N ARG A 30 -14.50 -14.65 17.87
CA ARG A 30 -15.19 -15.36 16.78
C ARG A 30 -14.52 -16.71 16.61
N ASP A 31 -15.31 -17.76 16.63
CA ASP A 31 -14.85 -19.08 16.25
C ASP A 31 -14.91 -19.18 14.73
N GLU A 32 -13.75 -19.36 14.10
CA GLU A 32 -13.64 -19.43 12.64
C GLU A 32 -14.09 -20.78 12.08
N ALA A 33 -13.96 -21.87 12.86
CA ALA A 33 -14.36 -23.21 12.43
C ALA A 33 -15.88 -23.35 12.36
N THR A 34 -16.58 -22.79 13.35
CA THR A 34 -18.05 -22.84 13.41
C THR A 34 -18.73 -21.59 12.84
N ASP A 35 -17.95 -20.55 12.49
CA ASP A 35 -18.41 -19.20 12.13
C ASP A 35 -19.45 -18.69 13.15
N THR A 36 -19.09 -18.71 14.42
CA THR A 36 -19.94 -18.23 15.52
C THR A 36 -19.25 -17.14 16.33
N VAL A 37 -20.01 -16.47 17.19
CA VAL A 37 -19.55 -15.40 18.07
C VAL A 37 -19.86 -15.80 19.51
N ILE A 38 -18.88 -15.67 20.40
CA ILE A 38 -19.01 -16.05 21.81
C ILE A 38 -19.63 -14.92 22.64
N CYS A 39 -20.58 -15.26 23.52
CA CYS A 39 -21.23 -14.32 24.43
C CYS A 39 -20.37 -14.07 25.69
N HIS A 40 -20.26 -12.82 26.14
CA HIS A 40 -19.53 -12.46 27.36
C HIS A 40 -20.32 -12.78 28.64
N VAL A 41 -21.65 -12.90 28.57
CA VAL A 41 -22.47 -13.19 29.75
C VAL A 41 -22.52 -14.68 30.05
N CYS A 42 -22.62 -15.53 29.03
CA CYS A 42 -22.86 -16.96 29.20
C CYS A 42 -21.80 -17.88 28.56
N GLY A 43 -20.78 -17.32 27.91
CA GLY A 43 -19.67 -18.09 27.30
C GLY A 43 -20.07 -18.95 26.09
N ARG A 44 -21.35 -18.96 25.69
CA ARG A 44 -21.85 -19.78 24.59
C ARG A 44 -21.65 -19.12 23.22
N ALA A 45 -21.52 -19.96 22.20
CA ALA A 45 -21.29 -19.56 20.82
C ALA A 45 -22.61 -19.43 20.03
N PHE A 46 -22.77 -18.34 19.27
CA PHE A 46 -23.99 -18.04 18.52
C PHE A 46 -23.72 -17.49 17.12
N ARG A 47 -24.60 -17.84 16.15
CA ARG A 47 -24.60 -17.20 14.82
C ARG A 47 -25.11 -15.76 14.87
N SER A 48 -26.01 -15.45 15.80
CA SER A 48 -26.58 -14.11 16.01
C SER A 48 -26.59 -13.76 17.50
N LEU A 49 -25.43 -13.32 17.99
CA LEU A 49 -25.28 -12.85 19.36
C LEU A 49 -26.21 -11.65 19.64
N GLY A 50 -26.38 -10.74 18.67
CA GLY A 50 -27.29 -9.60 18.82
C GLY A 50 -28.76 -9.98 19.06
N ALA A 51 -29.20 -11.17 18.63
CA ALA A 51 -30.51 -11.69 18.98
C ALA A 51 -30.51 -12.34 20.38
N HIS A 52 -29.44 -13.07 20.68
CA HIS A 52 -29.28 -13.78 21.95
C HIS A 52 -29.19 -12.85 23.16
N VAL A 53 -28.50 -11.72 23.08
CA VAL A 53 -28.31 -10.80 24.23
C VAL A 53 -29.62 -10.27 24.82
N ARG A 54 -30.73 -10.33 24.07
CA ARG A 54 -32.06 -10.02 24.59
C ARG A 54 -32.53 -10.99 25.68
N VAL A 55 -32.07 -12.23 25.65
CA VAL A 55 -32.30 -13.22 26.72
C VAL A 55 -31.66 -12.75 28.04
N HIS A 56 -30.60 -11.95 27.94
CA HIS A 56 -29.96 -11.29 29.10
C HIS A 56 -30.56 -9.91 29.40
N GLY A 57 -31.72 -9.57 28.84
CA GLY A 57 -32.36 -8.27 29.05
C GLY A 57 -31.61 -7.08 28.44
N MET A 58 -30.60 -7.32 27.61
CA MET A 58 -29.77 -6.28 27.00
C MET A 58 -30.13 -6.05 25.54
N THR A 59 -30.12 -4.80 25.11
CA THR A 59 -30.02 -4.45 23.70
C THR A 59 -28.60 -4.68 23.18
N ALA A 60 -28.45 -4.83 21.87
CA ALA A 60 -27.14 -4.90 21.24
C ALA A 60 -26.28 -3.63 21.43
N ALA A 61 -26.90 -2.48 21.73
CA ALA A 61 -26.19 -1.24 21.99
C ALA A 61 -25.64 -1.22 23.43
N GLU A 62 -26.47 -1.59 24.40
CA GLU A 62 -26.07 -1.73 25.80
C GLU A 62 -24.99 -2.80 25.95
N TYR A 63 -25.17 -3.97 25.34
CA TYR A 63 -24.16 -5.03 25.38
C TYR A 63 -22.79 -4.55 24.88
N ARG A 64 -22.74 -3.79 23.78
CA ARG A 64 -21.45 -3.25 23.29
C ARG A 64 -20.85 -2.25 24.26
N ARG A 65 -21.67 -1.40 24.88
CA ARG A 65 -21.20 -0.40 25.85
C ARG A 65 -20.65 -1.10 27.10
N GLU A 66 -21.41 -2.04 27.64
CA GLU A 66 -21.08 -2.82 28.84
C GLU A 66 -19.76 -3.56 28.67
N PHE A 67 -19.58 -4.24 27.53
CA PHE A 67 -18.39 -5.04 27.26
C PHE A 67 -17.29 -4.27 26.50
N GLY A 68 -17.34 -2.94 26.46
CA GLY A 68 -16.29 -2.11 25.84
C GLY A 68 -16.05 -2.33 24.33
N LEU A 69 -17.04 -2.87 23.62
CA LEU A 69 -16.97 -3.15 22.18
C LEU A 69 -17.27 -1.90 21.35
N LEU A 70 -16.72 -1.85 20.12
CA LEU A 70 -17.06 -0.78 19.18
C LEU A 70 -18.57 -0.76 18.90
N ARG A 71 -19.18 0.43 18.90
CA ARG A 71 -20.62 0.59 18.60
C ARG A 71 -21.06 -0.07 17.29
N ALA A 72 -20.18 -0.05 16.28
CA ALA A 72 -20.40 -0.66 14.97
C ALA A 72 -19.96 -2.13 14.89
N ARG A 73 -19.44 -2.72 15.98
CA ARG A 73 -19.01 -4.12 16.01
C ARG A 73 -20.19 -5.01 15.67
N ALA A 74 -20.00 -5.85 14.65
CA ALA A 74 -20.99 -6.85 14.27
C ALA A 74 -21.07 -7.93 15.37
N LEU A 75 -22.26 -8.17 15.90
CA LEU A 75 -22.56 -9.22 16.88
C LEU A 75 -23.17 -10.45 16.17
N SER A 76 -22.74 -10.72 14.95
CA SER A 76 -23.23 -11.83 14.15
C SER A 76 -22.08 -12.51 13.41
N ALA A 77 -22.26 -13.78 13.11
CA ALA A 77 -21.44 -14.59 12.21
C ALA A 77 -21.30 -13.94 10.83
N ARG A 78 -20.18 -14.20 10.14
CA ARG A 78 -19.92 -13.60 8.83
C ARG A 78 -20.87 -14.17 7.77
N SER A 79 -21.10 -15.47 7.78
CA SER A 79 -22.06 -16.14 6.90
C SER A 79 -23.47 -15.59 7.09
N PHE A 80 -23.92 -15.46 8.33
CA PHE A 80 -25.25 -14.96 8.67
C PHE A 80 -25.43 -13.49 8.23
N ALA A 81 -24.43 -12.65 8.44
CA ALA A 81 -24.46 -11.26 7.98
C ALA A 81 -24.54 -11.17 6.44
N ARG A 82 -23.82 -12.04 5.72
CA ARG A 82 -23.85 -12.12 4.25
C ARG A 82 -25.21 -12.59 3.74
N GLU A 83 -25.75 -13.65 4.34
CA GLU A 83 -27.08 -14.18 4.04
C GLU A 83 -28.15 -13.11 4.22
N GLN A 84 -28.19 -12.46 5.39
CA GLN A 84 -29.14 -11.39 5.66
C GLN A 84 -28.97 -10.19 4.73
N SER A 85 -27.74 -9.85 4.34
CA SER A 85 -27.49 -8.80 3.35
C SER A 85 -28.04 -9.16 1.97
N ARG A 86 -27.88 -10.41 1.52
CA ARG A 86 -28.43 -10.89 0.24
C ARG A 86 -29.96 -10.79 0.24
N THR A 87 -30.62 -11.31 1.28
CA THR A 87 -32.08 -11.25 1.42
C THR A 87 -32.59 -9.82 1.43
N ARG A 88 -31.97 -8.93 2.20
CA ARG A 88 -32.36 -7.51 2.24
C ARG A 88 -32.16 -6.82 0.89
N ARG A 89 -31.07 -7.10 0.18
CA ARG A 89 -30.82 -6.54 -1.16
C ARG A 89 -31.82 -7.05 -2.18
N ALA A 90 -32.16 -8.34 -2.13
CA ALA A 90 -33.18 -8.92 -2.99
C ALA A 90 -34.55 -8.27 -2.74
N GLY A 91 -34.98 -8.18 -1.48
CA GLY A 91 -36.22 -7.51 -1.10
C GLY A 91 -36.25 -6.02 -1.48
N TYR A 92 -35.14 -5.30 -1.31
CA TYR A 92 -35.02 -3.92 -1.75
C TYR A 92 -35.18 -3.76 -3.26
N ARG A 93 -34.57 -4.64 -4.06
CA ARG A 93 -34.67 -4.59 -5.53
C ARG A 93 -36.07 -4.95 -6.02
N ALA A 94 -36.75 -5.87 -5.34
CA ALA A 94 -38.06 -6.37 -5.73
C ALA A 94 -39.24 -5.45 -5.32
N SER A 95 -39.00 -4.43 -4.49
CA SER A 95 -40.07 -3.57 -3.94
C SER A 95 -39.84 -2.10 -4.27
N GLU A 96 -40.76 -1.51 -5.04
CA GLU A 96 -40.77 -0.07 -5.31
C GLU A 96 -41.02 0.75 -4.05
N GLU A 97 -41.89 0.27 -3.15
CA GLU A 97 -42.14 0.91 -1.86
C GLU A 97 -40.87 0.99 -1.01
N ALA A 98 -40.09 -0.11 -0.95
CA ALA A 98 -38.80 -0.09 -0.27
C ALA A 98 -37.85 0.92 -0.92
N GLN A 99 -37.82 1.01 -2.25
CA GLN A 99 -36.99 1.98 -2.97
C GLN A 99 -37.39 3.43 -2.67
N ALA A 100 -38.69 3.72 -2.63
CA ALA A 100 -39.24 5.03 -2.28
C ALA A 100 -38.87 5.42 -0.85
N ARG A 101 -39.04 4.52 0.13
CA ARG A 101 -38.67 4.75 1.54
C ARG A 101 -37.19 5.12 1.73
N PHE A 102 -36.30 4.63 0.87
CA PHE A 102 -34.86 4.93 0.93
C PHE A 102 -34.40 6.03 -0.04
N ALA A 103 -35.30 6.67 -0.79
CA ALA A 103 -34.95 7.66 -1.82
C ALA A 103 -34.14 8.84 -1.26
N ALA A 104 -34.60 9.45 -0.16
CA ALA A 104 -33.89 10.54 0.50
C ALA A 104 -32.46 10.14 0.96
N GLY A 105 -32.33 8.94 1.52
CA GLY A 105 -31.03 8.35 1.90
C GLY A 105 -30.07 8.21 0.72
N ARG A 106 -30.58 7.79 -0.44
CA ARG A 106 -29.80 7.68 -1.67
C ARG A 106 -29.33 9.03 -2.20
N THR A 107 -30.19 10.05 -2.16
CA THR A 107 -29.83 11.42 -2.55
C THR A 107 -28.69 11.94 -1.66
N MET A 108 -28.80 11.76 -0.34
CA MET A 108 -27.73 12.14 0.60
C MET A 108 -26.44 11.33 0.42
N ALA A 109 -26.53 10.06 0.01
CA ALA A 109 -25.36 9.24 -0.29
C ALA A 109 -24.63 9.76 -1.55
N ARG A 110 -25.39 10.05 -2.62
CA ARG A 110 -24.86 10.54 -3.90
C ARG A 110 -24.23 11.93 -3.78
N SER A 111 -24.81 12.81 -2.97
CA SER A 111 -24.27 14.16 -2.74
C SER A 111 -23.07 14.18 -1.78
N GLY A 112 -22.68 13.03 -1.22
CA GLY A 112 -21.61 12.93 -0.22
C GLY A 112 -22.00 13.45 1.18
N GLU A 113 -23.25 13.87 1.36
CA GLU A 113 -23.76 14.42 2.62
C GLU A 113 -23.70 13.39 3.77
N LEU A 114 -24.00 12.12 3.50
CA LEU A 114 -23.83 11.06 4.49
C LEU A 114 -22.36 10.92 4.96
N THR A 115 -21.40 11.06 4.05
CA THR A 115 -19.97 11.00 4.36
C THR A 115 -19.53 12.20 5.20
N ARG A 116 -20.08 13.39 4.92
CA ARG A 116 -19.83 14.61 5.70
C ARG A 116 -20.35 14.47 7.12
N ARG A 117 -21.61 14.05 7.28
CA ARG A 117 -22.25 13.79 8.58
C ARG A 117 -21.47 12.76 9.39
N ARG A 118 -21.08 11.63 8.77
CA ARG A 118 -20.25 10.60 9.42
C ARG A 118 -18.93 11.16 9.95
N ARG A 119 -18.23 11.99 9.16
CA ARG A 119 -16.95 12.60 9.58
C ARG A 119 -17.13 13.53 10.78
N ASN A 120 -18.20 14.33 10.79
CA ASN A 120 -18.51 15.22 11.91
C ASN A 120 -18.85 14.43 13.18
N SER A 121 -19.60 13.34 13.07
CA SER A 121 -19.91 12.46 14.21
C SER A 121 -18.71 11.68 14.74
N ALA A 122 -17.78 11.30 13.85
CA ALA A 122 -16.59 10.52 14.22
C ALA A 122 -15.53 11.35 14.98
N ARG A 123 -15.50 12.67 14.79
CA ARG A 123 -14.59 13.57 15.52
C ARG A 123 -14.96 13.75 17.00
N ALA A 124 -16.20 13.43 17.38
CA ALA A 124 -16.75 13.67 18.71
C ALA A 124 -16.61 12.47 19.67
N GLN A 125 -15.92 11.39 19.30
CA GLN A 125 -15.92 10.14 20.08
C GLN A 125 -14.51 9.75 20.56
N ALA A 126 -14.43 9.35 21.84
CA ALA A 126 -13.24 8.77 22.45
C ALA A 126 -12.87 7.44 21.77
N ASP A 127 -11.57 7.20 21.63
CA ASP A 127 -10.94 6.08 20.90
C ASP A 127 -10.94 4.79 21.74
N PRO A 128 -11.83 3.81 21.49
CA PRO A 128 -11.89 2.58 22.26
C PRO A 128 -10.68 1.68 21.93
N GLU A 129 -10.21 0.87 22.88
CA GLU A 129 -9.02 0.01 22.69
C GLU A 129 -9.15 -0.94 21.48
N GLU A 130 -10.35 -1.48 21.22
CA GLU A 130 -10.64 -2.29 20.03
C GLU A 130 -10.35 -1.50 18.73
N LEU A 131 -10.58 -0.18 18.68
CA LEU A 131 -10.29 0.64 17.50
C LEU A 131 -8.79 0.81 17.27
N ARG A 132 -8.02 1.00 18.35
CA ARG A 132 -6.54 1.07 18.28
C ARG A 132 -5.97 -0.24 17.77
N GLN A 133 -6.45 -1.36 18.28
CA GLN A 133 -6.00 -2.68 17.87
C GLN A 133 -6.37 -2.99 16.40
N VAL A 134 -7.62 -2.77 16.00
CA VAL A 134 -8.05 -2.95 14.60
C VAL A 134 -7.25 -2.07 13.65
N ARG A 135 -6.95 -0.82 14.05
CA ARG A 135 -6.09 0.08 13.27
C ARG A 135 -4.66 -0.46 13.17
N ARG A 136 -4.08 -0.95 14.27
CA ARG A 136 -2.74 -1.55 14.30
C ARG A 136 -2.64 -2.78 13.41
N GLU A 137 -3.62 -3.67 13.47
CA GLU A 137 -3.71 -4.87 12.63
C GLU A 137 -3.85 -4.53 11.15
N SER A 138 -4.71 -3.56 10.82
CA SER A 138 -4.90 -3.09 9.44
C SER A 138 -3.63 -2.48 8.87
N LEU A 139 -2.94 -1.64 9.65
CA LEU A 139 -1.65 -1.07 9.25
C LEU A 139 -0.57 -2.16 9.12
N GLY A 140 -0.55 -3.14 10.02
CA GLY A 140 0.36 -4.28 9.95
C GLY A 140 0.14 -5.14 8.71
N ALA A 141 -1.12 -5.43 8.37
CA ALA A 141 -1.48 -6.15 7.15
C ALA A 141 -1.07 -5.36 5.89
N GLY A 142 -1.34 -4.05 5.85
CA GLY A 142 -0.89 -3.18 4.77
C GLY A 142 0.62 -3.19 4.58
N ARG A 143 1.40 -3.10 5.68
CA ARG A 143 2.87 -3.19 5.63
C ARG A 143 3.36 -4.52 5.07
N ARG A 144 2.76 -5.65 5.47
CA ARG A 144 3.11 -6.98 4.94
C ARG A 144 2.87 -7.08 3.43
N THR A 145 1.73 -6.61 2.96
CA THR A 145 1.41 -6.59 1.52
C THR A 145 2.40 -5.73 0.73
N GLN A 146 2.73 -4.54 1.23
CA GLN A 146 3.70 -3.67 0.60
C GLN A 146 5.12 -4.27 0.58
N SER A 147 5.52 -4.96 1.64
CA SER A 147 6.81 -5.66 1.71
C SER A 147 6.89 -6.75 0.63
N ARG A 148 5.87 -7.63 0.55
CA ARG A 148 5.82 -8.69 -0.48
C ARG A 148 5.91 -8.11 -1.88
N ALA A 149 5.11 -7.09 -2.18
CA ALA A 149 5.17 -6.44 -3.49
C ALA A 149 6.55 -5.80 -3.79
N ALA A 150 7.28 -5.33 -2.78
CA ALA A 150 8.64 -4.83 -2.95
C ALA A 150 9.66 -5.94 -3.22
N ASP A 151 9.51 -7.07 -2.53
CA ASP A 151 10.35 -8.25 -2.74
C ASP A 151 10.11 -8.87 -4.11
N ASP A 152 8.85 -8.93 -4.56
CA ASP A 152 8.48 -9.38 -5.90
C ASP A 152 9.11 -8.50 -6.99
N ARG A 153 9.07 -7.16 -6.83
CA ARG A 153 9.73 -6.22 -7.75
C ARG A 153 11.24 -6.42 -7.79
N THR A 154 11.87 -6.61 -6.63
CA THR A 154 13.31 -6.85 -6.54
C THR A 154 13.67 -8.15 -7.26
N THR A 155 12.90 -9.22 -7.02
CA THR A 155 13.09 -10.52 -7.66
C THR A 155 12.92 -10.43 -9.18
N ALA A 156 11.91 -9.71 -9.66
CA ALA A 156 11.71 -9.47 -11.08
C ALA A 156 12.88 -8.69 -11.70
N ALA A 157 13.40 -7.68 -11.01
CA ALA A 157 14.56 -6.91 -11.45
C ALA A 157 15.83 -7.76 -11.53
N LEU A 158 16.06 -8.66 -10.57
CA LEU A 158 17.18 -9.61 -10.60
C LEU A 158 17.11 -10.52 -11.83
N ARG A 159 15.93 -11.12 -12.10
CA ARG A 159 15.72 -11.97 -13.27
C ARG A 159 15.90 -11.19 -14.58
N ALA A 160 15.32 -10.00 -14.69
CA ALA A 160 15.44 -9.16 -15.89
C ALA A 160 16.90 -8.72 -16.13
N GLY A 161 17.68 -8.53 -15.07
CA GLY A 161 19.11 -8.20 -15.14
C GLY A 161 20.02 -9.41 -15.34
N GLY A 162 19.49 -10.64 -15.34
CA GLY A 162 20.26 -11.87 -15.46
C GLY A 162 21.10 -12.22 -14.23
N PHE A 163 20.71 -11.73 -13.05
CA PHE A 163 21.43 -11.99 -11.80
C PHE A 163 20.87 -13.22 -11.09
N SER A 164 21.75 -14.08 -10.56
CA SER A 164 21.36 -15.27 -9.77
C SER A 164 20.82 -14.90 -8.40
N ASP A 165 21.43 -13.89 -7.78
CA ASP A 165 21.12 -13.44 -6.44
C ASP A 165 21.46 -11.96 -6.26
N LEU A 166 21.07 -11.44 -5.09
CA LEU A 166 21.21 -10.03 -4.76
C LEU A 166 22.67 -9.64 -4.51
N GLY A 167 23.50 -10.53 -3.98
CA GLY A 167 24.92 -10.27 -3.72
C GLY A 167 25.69 -10.10 -5.03
N GLN A 168 25.50 -11.03 -5.97
CA GLN A 168 26.04 -10.93 -7.31
C GLN A 168 25.59 -9.64 -8.00
N ALA A 169 24.29 -9.33 -7.94
CA ALA A 169 23.76 -8.13 -8.55
C ALA A 169 24.37 -6.84 -7.97
N LEU A 170 24.55 -6.78 -6.65
CA LEU A 170 25.18 -5.63 -5.99
C LEU A 170 26.65 -5.49 -6.40
N GLN A 171 27.42 -6.59 -6.40
CA GLN A 171 28.81 -6.58 -6.82
C GLN A 171 28.94 -6.09 -8.26
N THR A 172 28.19 -6.69 -9.18
CA THR A 172 28.26 -6.34 -10.60
C THR A 172 27.80 -4.91 -10.87
N VAL A 173 26.68 -4.48 -10.30
CA VAL A 173 26.11 -3.16 -10.62
C VAL A 173 26.86 -2.04 -9.89
N TYR A 174 27.12 -2.20 -8.59
CA TYR A 174 27.68 -1.13 -7.77
C TYR A 174 29.20 -1.06 -7.81
N VAL A 175 29.88 -2.21 -7.82
CA VAL A 175 31.36 -2.29 -7.79
C VAL A 175 31.90 -2.31 -9.21
N ASP A 176 31.55 -3.33 -10.00
CA ASP A 176 32.19 -3.55 -11.31
C ASP A 176 31.78 -2.49 -12.33
N ARG A 177 30.47 -2.24 -12.45
CA ARG A 177 29.92 -1.19 -13.32
C ARG A 177 30.01 0.21 -12.70
N GLN A 178 30.37 0.30 -11.42
CA GLN A 178 30.53 1.54 -10.67
C GLN A 178 29.30 2.48 -10.65
N HIS A 179 28.08 1.94 -10.73
CA HIS A 179 26.85 2.72 -10.71
C HIS A 179 26.69 3.51 -9.41
N SER A 180 26.01 4.67 -9.44
CA SER A 180 25.71 5.39 -8.20
C SER A 180 24.78 4.57 -7.29
N ILE A 181 24.64 4.94 -6.00
CA ILE A 181 23.64 4.33 -5.11
C ILE A 181 22.24 4.50 -5.72
N GLU A 182 21.98 5.60 -6.38
CA GLU A 182 20.67 5.92 -6.96
C GLU A 182 20.38 5.08 -8.19
N ASP A 183 21.36 4.92 -9.07
CA ASP A 183 21.23 4.09 -10.26
C ASP A 183 21.15 2.60 -9.89
N THR A 184 21.96 2.17 -8.92
CA THR A 184 21.91 0.80 -8.39
C THR A 184 20.54 0.52 -7.77
N ALA A 185 20.01 1.45 -6.98
CA ALA A 185 18.68 1.32 -6.38
C ALA A 185 17.59 1.22 -7.46
N ARG A 186 17.71 2.01 -8.52
CA ARG A 186 16.79 1.97 -9.66
C ARG A 186 16.85 0.65 -10.41
N VAL A 187 18.06 0.17 -10.73
CA VAL A 187 18.29 -1.10 -11.45
C VAL A 187 17.75 -2.29 -10.66
N LEU A 188 17.98 -2.34 -9.35
CA LEU A 188 17.54 -3.44 -8.50
C LEU A 188 16.11 -3.26 -7.95
N ALA A 189 15.41 -2.20 -8.36
CA ALA A 189 14.07 -1.85 -7.90
C ALA A 189 13.91 -1.78 -6.36
N VAL A 190 14.96 -1.36 -5.66
CA VAL A 190 14.99 -1.21 -4.19
C VAL A 190 15.03 0.25 -3.76
N GLY A 191 14.53 0.55 -2.56
CA GLY A 191 14.68 1.89 -1.97
C GLY A 191 16.13 2.16 -1.55
N LYS A 192 16.58 3.44 -1.63
CA LYS A 192 17.96 3.85 -1.28
C LYS A 192 18.39 3.42 0.12
N GLY A 193 17.51 3.54 1.11
CA GLY A 193 17.79 3.11 2.49
C GLY A 193 17.94 1.60 2.62
N ARG A 194 17.14 0.82 1.88
CA ARG A 194 17.28 -0.64 1.82
C ARG A 194 18.59 -1.03 1.14
N LEU A 195 18.93 -0.39 0.02
CA LEU A 195 20.19 -0.65 -0.68
C LEU A 195 21.42 -0.43 0.21
N ARG A 196 21.45 0.66 1.00
CA ARG A 196 22.55 0.90 1.94
C ARG A 196 22.72 -0.24 2.95
N ARG A 197 21.61 -0.71 3.54
CA ARG A 197 21.65 -1.87 4.44
C ARG A 197 22.15 -3.13 3.75
N LEU A 198 21.69 -3.40 2.53
CA LEU A 198 22.12 -4.54 1.74
C LEU A 198 23.61 -4.48 1.41
N LEU A 199 24.13 -3.32 1.02
CA LEU A 199 25.57 -3.16 0.80
C LEU A 199 26.37 -3.50 2.07
N THR A 200 25.93 -3.02 3.23
CA THR A 200 26.54 -3.37 4.52
C THR A 200 26.42 -4.86 4.85
N GLU A 201 25.24 -5.45 4.66
CA GLU A 201 24.95 -6.87 4.93
C GLU A 201 25.82 -7.80 4.09
N TYR A 202 26.07 -7.45 2.82
CA TYR A 202 26.93 -8.20 1.91
C TYR A 202 28.41 -7.78 1.99
N GLY A 203 28.80 -6.95 2.97
CA GLY A 203 30.19 -6.52 3.17
C GLY A 203 30.75 -5.59 2.08
N ILE A 204 29.89 -4.98 1.26
CA ILE A 204 30.27 -4.08 0.18
C ILE A 204 30.43 -2.67 0.75
N GLY A 205 31.67 -2.18 0.78
CA GLY A 205 32.00 -0.84 1.26
C GLY A 205 31.26 0.25 0.48
N ILE A 206 30.55 1.12 1.20
CA ILE A 206 29.89 2.28 0.59
C ILE A 206 30.97 3.31 0.24
N ARG A 207 31.03 3.70 -1.03
CA ARG A 207 31.95 4.75 -1.50
C ARG A 207 31.72 6.06 -0.74
N PRO A 208 32.79 6.74 -0.31
CA PRO A 208 32.69 8.00 0.41
C PRO A 208 32.04 9.09 -0.44
N THR A 209 31.28 9.96 0.21
CA THR A 209 30.67 11.13 -0.40
C THR A 209 31.74 12.03 -1.02
N GLY A 210 31.53 12.48 -2.27
CA GLY A 210 32.46 13.35 -3.00
C GLY A 210 33.40 12.65 -3.97
N GLN A 211 33.60 11.33 -3.87
CA GLN A 211 34.35 10.57 -4.88
C GLN A 211 33.44 10.14 -6.05
N ASN A 212 33.56 10.85 -7.17
CA ASN A 212 32.84 10.51 -8.40
C ASN A 212 33.40 9.22 -9.00
N SER A 213 32.57 8.19 -9.20
CA SER A 213 32.99 6.99 -9.95
C SER A 213 33.32 7.32 -11.40
N ALA A 214 34.09 6.46 -12.08
CA ALA A 214 34.36 6.64 -13.51
C ALA A 214 33.06 6.63 -14.32
N ALA A 215 32.09 5.78 -13.96
CA ALA A 215 30.76 5.77 -14.54
C ALA A 215 29.99 7.09 -14.30
N GLY A 216 30.04 7.63 -13.08
CA GLY A 216 29.42 8.94 -12.77
C GLY A 216 30.07 10.09 -13.53
N ARG A 217 31.40 10.06 -13.70
CA ARG A 217 32.11 11.03 -14.54
C ARG A 217 31.65 10.95 -16.01
N ARG A 218 31.58 9.75 -16.59
CA ARG A 218 31.07 9.53 -17.96
C ARG A 218 29.63 9.98 -18.13
N SER A 219 28.74 9.62 -17.21
CA SER A 219 27.32 10.01 -17.26
C SER A 219 27.15 11.54 -17.25
N ARG A 220 27.90 12.25 -16.41
CA ARG A 220 27.85 13.72 -16.35
C ARG A 220 28.43 14.38 -17.61
N VAL A 221 29.45 13.77 -18.22
CA VAL A 221 29.94 14.20 -19.54
C VAL A 221 28.82 14.08 -20.59
N LEU A 222 28.16 12.92 -20.68
CA LEU A 222 27.06 12.68 -21.62
C LEU A 222 25.87 13.64 -21.40
N LEU A 223 25.48 13.88 -20.15
CA LEU A 223 24.43 14.86 -19.82
C LEU A 223 24.83 16.27 -20.25
N ASN A 224 26.09 16.64 -20.03
CA ASN A 224 26.58 17.94 -20.45
C ASN A 224 26.62 18.10 -21.98
N ASP A 225 27.02 17.04 -22.68
CA ASP A 225 27.05 16.96 -24.14
C ASP A 225 25.64 17.10 -24.71
N ARG A 226 24.69 16.32 -24.18
CA ARG A 226 23.28 16.39 -24.59
C ARG A 226 22.67 17.77 -24.36
N ALA A 227 22.87 18.36 -23.18
CA ALA A 227 22.36 19.70 -22.89
C ALA A 227 22.97 20.78 -23.80
N ALA A 228 24.23 20.61 -24.21
CA ALA A 228 24.86 21.50 -25.18
C ALA A 228 24.30 21.27 -26.60
N ALA A 229 24.06 20.01 -27.00
CA ALA A 229 23.45 19.64 -28.27
C ALA A 229 22.03 20.23 -28.40
N GLU A 230 21.19 20.07 -27.38
CA GLU A 230 19.82 20.59 -27.33
C GLU A 230 19.79 22.12 -27.46
N ARG A 231 20.74 22.84 -26.85
CA ARG A 231 20.83 24.30 -26.93
C ARG A 231 21.11 24.81 -28.35
N VAL A 232 21.88 24.07 -29.13
CA VAL A 232 22.28 24.48 -30.50
C VAL A 232 21.48 23.75 -31.59
N GLY A 233 20.48 22.96 -31.20
CA GLY A 233 19.65 22.17 -32.13
C GLY A 233 20.41 21.03 -32.83
N ALA A 234 21.52 20.56 -32.26
CA ALA A 234 22.31 19.47 -32.82
C ALA A 234 21.90 18.10 -32.26
N GLN A 235 22.06 17.04 -33.05
CA GLN A 235 21.90 15.66 -32.59
C GLN A 235 23.17 15.15 -31.88
N ASP A 236 24.35 15.52 -32.39
CA ASP A 236 25.64 15.25 -31.77
C ASP A 236 26.45 16.54 -31.68
N ILE A 237 26.69 16.98 -30.45
CA ILE A 237 27.44 18.21 -30.19
C ILE A 237 28.89 18.14 -30.70
N THR A 238 29.49 16.96 -30.71
CA THR A 238 30.89 16.76 -31.11
C THR A 238 31.06 16.94 -32.61
N VAL A 239 30.09 16.45 -33.39
CA VAL A 239 30.05 16.62 -34.85
C VAL A 239 29.81 18.09 -35.19
N TRP A 240 28.78 18.69 -34.57
CA TRP A 240 28.43 20.09 -34.78
C TRP A 240 29.59 21.04 -34.46
N LEU A 241 30.32 20.81 -33.36
CA LEU A 241 31.48 21.60 -32.99
C LEU A 241 32.61 21.51 -34.02
N ARG A 242 32.86 20.32 -34.58
CA ARG A 242 33.89 20.10 -35.60
C ARG A 242 33.54 20.77 -36.92
N GLU A 243 32.29 20.66 -37.36
CA GLU A 243 31.78 21.32 -38.58
C GLU A 243 31.90 22.85 -38.47
N ARG A 244 31.40 23.43 -37.37
CA ARG A 244 31.51 24.89 -37.15
C ARG A 244 32.95 25.36 -37.03
N ALA A 245 33.83 24.57 -36.40
CA ALA A 245 35.25 24.89 -36.32
C ALA A 245 35.94 24.85 -37.70
N ALA A 246 35.54 23.94 -38.60
CA ALA A 246 36.03 23.86 -39.96
C ALA A 246 35.57 25.04 -40.84
N GLU A 247 34.38 25.59 -40.55
CA GLU A 247 33.85 26.81 -41.17
C GLU A 247 34.47 28.11 -40.61
N GLY A 248 35.45 28.00 -39.71
CA GLY A 248 36.21 29.14 -39.19
C GLY A 248 35.72 29.70 -37.85
N ALA A 249 34.73 29.09 -37.20
CA ALA A 249 34.27 29.54 -35.88
C ALA A 249 35.39 29.42 -34.83
N THR A 250 35.55 30.46 -34.01
CA THR A 250 36.53 30.48 -32.93
C THR A 250 36.04 29.68 -31.72
N LEU A 251 36.97 29.18 -30.90
CA LEU A 251 36.63 28.47 -29.66
C LEU A 251 35.77 29.32 -28.70
N ARG A 252 35.92 30.66 -28.73
CA ARG A 252 35.15 31.58 -27.89
C ARG A 252 33.70 31.69 -28.35
N GLU A 253 33.46 31.76 -29.65
CA GLU A 253 32.10 31.78 -30.21
C GLU A 253 31.38 30.45 -29.95
N LEU A 254 32.06 29.33 -30.19
CA LEU A 254 31.52 27.99 -29.91
C LEU A 254 31.19 27.81 -28.43
N ALA A 255 32.06 28.28 -27.54
CA ALA A 255 31.83 28.28 -26.09
C ALA A 255 30.60 29.12 -25.70
N ALA A 256 30.44 30.31 -26.27
CA ALA A 256 29.31 31.19 -26.00
C ALA A 256 27.98 30.57 -26.45
N VAL A 257 27.91 30.06 -27.68
CA VAL A 257 26.69 29.50 -28.27
C VAL A 257 26.26 28.20 -27.57
N THR A 258 27.23 27.34 -27.21
CA THR A 258 26.95 26.12 -26.44
C THR A 258 26.73 26.37 -24.96
N GLY A 259 27.02 27.58 -24.45
CA GLY A 259 27.02 27.94 -23.03
C GLY A 259 27.95 27.05 -22.20
N ARG A 260 29.13 26.73 -22.75
CA ARG A 260 30.17 25.89 -22.12
C ARG A 260 31.50 26.64 -22.10
N SER A 261 32.45 26.16 -21.29
CA SER A 261 33.78 26.76 -21.19
C SER A 261 34.64 26.44 -22.41
N ILE A 262 35.58 27.33 -22.78
CA ILE A 262 36.55 27.10 -23.87
C ILE A 262 37.29 25.75 -23.74
N PRO A 263 37.83 25.33 -22.57
CA PRO A 263 38.51 24.03 -22.45
C PRO A 263 37.60 22.82 -22.76
N TRP A 264 36.31 22.93 -22.43
CA TRP A 264 35.33 21.87 -22.71
C TRP A 264 35.11 21.70 -24.21
N VAL A 265 35.06 22.81 -24.95
CA VAL A 265 34.92 22.83 -26.42
C VAL A 265 36.20 22.29 -27.07
N ALA A 266 37.37 22.78 -26.66
CA ALA A 266 38.65 22.34 -27.18
C ALA A 266 38.86 20.82 -27.03
N ALA A 267 38.48 20.25 -25.89
CA ALA A 267 38.59 18.82 -25.63
C ALA A 267 37.74 17.93 -26.57
N ARG A 268 36.71 18.47 -27.22
CA ARG A 268 35.81 17.75 -28.14
C ARG A 268 36.18 17.89 -29.61
N ILE A 269 36.80 19.02 -29.97
CA ILE A 269 37.30 19.25 -31.32
C ILE A 269 38.60 18.46 -31.54
N GLY A 270 39.41 18.29 -30.49
CA GLY A 270 40.73 17.66 -30.59
C GLY A 270 41.79 18.65 -31.10
N PRO A 271 43.05 18.20 -31.23
CA PRO A 271 44.11 19.02 -31.83
C PRO A 271 43.75 19.36 -33.27
N ARG A 272 43.97 20.62 -33.67
CA ARG A 272 43.82 21.01 -35.08
C ARG A 272 44.88 20.27 -35.91
N PRO A 273 44.51 19.63 -37.03
CA PRO A 273 45.50 19.11 -37.96
C PRO A 273 46.37 20.27 -38.44
N CYS A 274 47.69 20.10 -38.37
CA CYS A 274 48.68 21.07 -38.84
C CYS A 274 48.61 21.25 -40.36
#